data_AF-A0A453A361-F1
#
_entry.id   AF-A0A453A361-F1
#
_cell.length_a   1.000
_cell.length_b   1.000
_cell.length_c   1.000
_cell.angle_alpha   90.00
_cell.angle_beta   90.00
_cell.angle_gamma   90.00
#
_symmetry.space_group_name_H-M   'P 1'
#
loop_
_entity.id
_entity.type
_entity.pdbx_description
1 polymer ?
#
loop_
_entity_poly.entity_id
_entity_poly.type
_entity_poly.pdbx_seq_one_letter_code
_entity_poly.pdbx_strand_id
1 'polypeptide(L)'
;SGGPSLQCRGVTIQRRRNCAFRDMKLASHPKGWQKTWFYCKDTSPNQQKLLSSYRYGRLDSSKQFTFYASVEERPALEPMYSKINALIAHGLSAIDLTRCWMSWRIQPLSLRNRLMHEYTGELEDDLHFSDKELSSSDLMKAIKKLLGETREKIAIVGFAPFFAGNPTPEENAQWWKTEPSTPTPPKDDMTL
;
A
#
# COMPACT_ATOMS: atom_id res chain seq x y z
N SER A 1 -17.43 11.28 -3.56
CA SER A 1 -17.75 9.87 -3.25
C SER A 1 -18.49 9.26 -4.45
N GLY A 2 -18.48 7.94 -4.64
CA GLY A 2 -19.20 7.30 -5.76
C GLY A 2 -18.35 6.55 -6.79
N GLY A 3 -17.14 6.11 -6.43
CA GLY A 3 -16.43 5.09 -7.23
C GLY A 3 -16.74 3.67 -6.73
N PRO A 4 -16.23 2.64 -7.41
CA PRO A 4 -16.47 1.24 -7.07
C PRO A 4 -16.17 0.95 -5.60
N SER A 5 -17.06 0.24 -4.92
CA SER A 5 -16.85 -0.22 -3.56
C SER A 5 -16.89 -1.73 -3.47
N LEU A 6 -15.99 -2.29 -2.67
CA LEU A 6 -15.93 -3.69 -2.32
C LEU A 6 -16.29 -3.85 -0.85
N GLN A 7 -17.30 -4.67 -0.60
CA GLN A 7 -17.69 -5.01 0.77
C GLN A 7 -16.89 -6.22 1.24
N CYS A 8 -16.14 -6.02 2.32
CA CYS A 8 -15.38 -7.02 3.05
C CYS A 8 -16.03 -7.21 4.43
N ARG A 9 -17.22 -7.84 4.45
CA ARG A 9 -18.09 -7.96 5.65
C ARG A 9 -18.48 -6.59 6.24
N GLY A 10 -18.02 -6.27 7.45
CA GLY A 10 -18.30 -5.00 8.14
C GLY A 10 -17.43 -3.84 7.68
N VAL A 11 -16.48 -4.06 6.77
CA VAL A 11 -15.61 -3.03 6.19
C VAL A 11 -15.95 -2.86 4.72
N THR A 12 -16.07 -1.61 4.27
CA THR A 12 -16.25 -1.27 2.85
C THR A 12 -15.01 -0.54 2.35
N ILE A 13 -14.34 -1.11 1.35
CA ILE A 13 -13.23 -0.46 0.65
C ILE A 13 -13.84 0.26 -0.54
N GLN A 14 -13.78 1.60 -0.59
CA GLN A 14 -14.31 2.36 -1.71
C GLN A 14 -13.20 3.13 -2.42
N ARG A 15 -13.07 2.89 -3.73
CA ARG A 15 -12.24 3.72 -4.60
C ARG A 15 -12.94 5.05 -4.83
N ARG A 16 -12.22 6.17 -4.71
CA ARG A 16 -12.78 7.48 -5.07
C ARG A 16 -12.93 7.57 -6.59
N ARG A 17 -14.07 8.08 -7.05
CA ARG A 17 -14.30 8.43 -8.46
C ARG A 17 -13.30 9.52 -8.87
N ASN A 18 -12.73 9.41 -10.08
CA ASN A 18 -11.72 10.32 -10.61
C ASN A 18 -10.43 10.41 -9.76
N CYS A 19 -10.02 9.32 -9.11
CA CYS A 19 -8.72 9.27 -8.46
C CYS A 19 -7.61 9.29 -9.53
N ALA A 20 -6.60 10.15 -9.35
CA ALA A 20 -5.44 10.24 -10.23
C ALA A 20 -4.49 9.02 -10.12
N PHE A 21 -4.67 8.20 -9.09
CA PHE A 21 -3.90 6.96 -8.92
C PHE A 21 -4.38 5.91 -9.92
N ARG A 22 -3.44 5.15 -10.52
CA ARG A 22 -3.72 4.21 -11.62
C ARG A 22 -4.91 3.31 -11.32
N ASP A 23 -5.73 3.06 -12.35
CA ASP A 23 -6.88 2.17 -12.27
C ASP A 23 -6.43 0.78 -11.81
N MET A 24 -6.84 0.41 -10.61
CA MET A 24 -6.62 -0.91 -10.04
C MET A 24 -7.88 -1.71 -10.25
N LYS A 25 -7.77 -2.87 -10.90
CA LYS A 25 -8.86 -3.84 -10.87
C LYS A 25 -9.04 -4.29 -9.43
N LEU A 26 -10.26 -4.20 -8.95
CA LEU A 26 -10.62 -4.67 -7.62
C LEU A 26 -11.31 -6.02 -7.80
N ALA A 27 -10.88 -7.03 -7.06
CA ALA A 27 -11.57 -8.32 -7.10
C ALA A 27 -13.04 -8.13 -6.72
N SER A 28 -13.95 -8.72 -7.49
CA SER A 28 -15.39 -8.64 -7.22
C SER A 28 -15.77 -9.29 -5.90
N HIS A 29 -15.02 -10.32 -5.46
CA HIS A 29 -15.27 -11.01 -4.20
C HIS A 29 -14.01 -11.66 -3.60
N PRO A 30 -13.38 -11.05 -2.57
CA PRO A 30 -12.15 -11.57 -1.98
C PRO A 30 -12.45 -12.69 -0.96
N LYS A 31 -12.81 -13.87 -1.44
CA LYS A 31 -13.25 -15.02 -0.60
C LYS A 31 -12.22 -15.42 0.45
N GLY A 32 -12.49 -15.27 1.75
CA GLY A 32 -11.59 -15.75 2.82
C GLY A 32 -10.65 -14.67 3.39
N TRP A 33 -10.71 -13.45 2.86
CA TRP A 33 -9.98 -12.30 3.42
C TRP A 33 -10.34 -11.98 4.85
N GLN A 34 -11.59 -12.25 5.22
CA GLN A 34 -12.05 -12.10 6.58
C GLN A 34 -11.22 -12.89 7.59
N LYS A 35 -10.52 -13.98 7.23
CA LYS A 35 -9.82 -14.82 8.21
C LYS A 35 -8.39 -14.36 8.53
N THR A 36 -7.80 -13.46 7.72
CA THR A 36 -6.35 -13.34 7.68
C THR A 36 -5.77 -11.93 7.64
N TRP A 37 -6.51 -10.89 7.21
CA TRP A 37 -5.89 -9.57 6.94
C TRP A 37 -6.47 -8.39 7.72
N PHE A 38 -7.77 -8.40 8.06
CA PHE A 38 -8.43 -7.25 8.70
C PHE A 38 -8.50 -7.30 10.22
N TYR A 39 -7.99 -8.36 10.84
CA TYR A 39 -7.95 -8.48 12.29
C TYR A 39 -6.59 -8.06 12.82
N CYS A 40 -6.55 -6.89 13.46
CA CYS A 40 -5.43 -6.49 14.31
C CYS A 40 -5.53 -7.25 15.63
N LYS A 41 -4.41 -7.79 16.11
CA LYS A 41 -4.32 -8.24 17.50
C LYS A 41 -4.18 -6.97 18.35
N ASP A 42 -5.12 -6.73 19.23
CA ASP A 42 -5.02 -5.60 20.15
C ASP A 42 -3.84 -5.85 21.11
N THR A 43 -2.70 -5.21 20.83
CA THR A 43 -1.48 -5.25 21.65
C THR A 43 -1.39 -4.07 22.60
N SER A 44 -2.47 -3.27 22.71
CA SER A 44 -2.46 -2.14 23.61
C SER A 44 -2.27 -2.57 25.07
N PRO A 45 -1.53 -1.79 25.87
CA PRO A 45 -1.57 -1.93 27.32
C PRO A 45 -3.03 -1.82 27.78
N ASN A 46 -3.41 -2.52 28.86
CA ASN A 46 -4.79 -2.70 29.37
C ASN A 46 -5.67 -1.44 29.54
N GLN A 47 -5.17 -0.23 29.24
CA GLN A 47 -5.85 1.05 29.36
C GLN A 47 -5.92 1.88 28.06
N GLN A 48 -5.23 1.51 26.97
CA GLN A 48 -5.25 2.30 25.72
C GLN A 48 -6.08 1.62 24.62
N LYS A 49 -7.35 1.97 24.49
CA LYS A 49 -8.19 1.39 23.43
C LYS A 49 -7.79 1.94 22.05
N LEU A 50 -7.02 1.18 21.27
CA LEU A 50 -6.51 1.59 19.94
C LEU A 50 -7.61 1.73 18.88
N LEU A 51 -8.64 0.89 18.98
CA LEU A 51 -9.82 0.99 18.14
C LEU A 51 -10.94 1.67 18.92
N SER A 52 -11.63 2.61 18.29
CA SER A 52 -12.82 3.22 18.89
C SER A 52 -13.73 2.11 19.41
N SER A 53 -14.19 2.23 20.67
CA SER A 53 -15.21 1.34 21.20
C SER A 53 -16.39 1.25 20.25
N TYR A 54 -17.08 0.12 20.22
CA TYR A 54 -18.38 0.03 19.53
C TYR A 54 -19.25 1.23 19.95
N ARG A 55 -19.80 1.95 18.96
CA ARG A 55 -20.70 3.08 19.17
C ARG A 55 -21.97 2.81 18.39
N TYR A 56 -23.12 3.05 19.02
CA TYR A 56 -24.43 2.89 18.38
C TYR A 56 -24.70 3.99 17.34
N GLY A 57 -24.18 5.20 17.60
CA GLY A 57 -24.28 6.34 16.67
C GLY A 57 -23.30 6.25 15.51
N ARG A 58 -23.73 6.73 14.34
CA ARG A 58 -22.85 6.93 13.18
C ARG A 58 -21.82 8.01 13.53
N LEU A 59 -20.56 7.80 13.17
CA LEU A 59 -19.54 8.86 13.27
C LEU A 59 -19.95 10.04 12.38
N ASP A 60 -19.83 11.26 12.90
CA ASP A 60 -20.02 12.46 12.11
C ASP A 60 -19.01 12.46 10.96
N SER A 61 -19.49 12.64 9.73
CA SER A 61 -18.60 12.67 8.58
C SER A 61 -17.79 13.96 8.63
N SER A 62 -16.56 13.88 9.14
CA SER A 62 -15.62 14.97 9.05
C SER A 62 -15.20 15.17 7.59
N LYS A 63 -15.34 16.40 7.09
CA LYS A 63 -14.82 16.81 5.77
C LYS A 63 -13.30 17.00 5.78
N GLN A 64 -12.61 16.83 6.92
CA GLN A 64 -11.16 17.04 7.03
C GLN A 64 -10.36 16.24 5.99
N PHE A 65 -10.80 15.03 5.64
CA PHE A 65 -10.16 14.19 4.60
C PHE A 65 -10.69 14.42 3.17
N THR A 66 -11.48 15.47 2.96
CA THR A 66 -12.02 15.85 1.64
C THR A 66 -11.49 17.19 1.13
N PHE A 67 -10.65 17.87 1.91
CA PHE A 67 -9.99 19.08 1.45
C PHE A 67 -8.87 18.73 0.48
N TYR A 68 -8.96 19.31 -0.71
CA TYR A 68 -7.77 19.51 -1.54
C TYR A 68 -6.95 20.62 -0.90
N ALA A 69 -5.63 20.57 -1.09
CA ALA A 69 -4.76 21.69 -0.71
C ALA A 69 -5.30 23.00 -1.28
N SER A 70 -5.36 24.02 -0.43
CA SER A 70 -5.77 25.37 -0.83
C SER A 70 -4.83 25.91 -1.91
N VAL A 71 -5.22 26.97 -2.62
CA VAL A 71 -4.37 27.56 -3.67
C VAL A 71 -3.03 28.02 -3.09
N GLU A 72 -3.05 28.46 -1.83
CA GLU A 72 -1.91 28.95 -1.05
C GLU A 72 -1.01 27.80 -0.56
N GLU A 73 -1.58 26.63 -0.26
CA GLU A 73 -0.82 25.44 0.20
C GLU A 73 -0.16 24.66 -0.96
N ARG A 74 -0.72 24.77 -2.17
CA ARG A 74 -0.24 24.01 -3.35
C ARG A 74 1.24 24.21 -3.68
N PRO A 75 1.80 25.44 -3.66
CA PRO A 75 3.23 25.64 -3.92
C PRO A 75 4.13 24.85 -2.96
N ALA A 76 3.75 24.74 -1.69
CA ALA A 76 4.52 23.99 -0.70
C ALA A 76 4.48 22.47 -0.94
N LEU A 77 3.41 21.96 -1.56
CA LEU A 77 3.23 20.54 -1.88
C LEU A 77 3.74 20.15 -3.27
N GLU A 78 4.04 21.12 -4.13
CA GLU A 78 4.51 20.88 -5.50
C GLU A 78 5.67 19.88 -5.55
N PRO A 79 6.73 20.00 -4.72
CA PRO A 79 7.85 19.08 -4.79
C PRO A 79 7.44 17.62 -4.49
N MET A 80 6.47 17.44 -3.59
CA MET A 80 5.93 16.12 -3.26
C MET A 80 5.12 15.55 -4.43
N TYR A 81 4.27 16.36 -5.07
CA TYR A 81 3.51 15.93 -6.26
C TYR A 81 4.44 15.57 -7.42
N SER A 82 5.49 16.35 -7.65
CA SER A 82 6.51 16.07 -8.65
C SER A 82 7.21 14.73 -8.42
N LYS A 83 7.61 14.42 -7.17
CA LYS A 83 8.18 13.10 -6.80
C LYS A 83 7.20 11.95 -7.05
N ILE A 84 5.91 12.13 -6.72
CA ILE A 84 4.87 11.11 -6.95
C ILE A 84 4.66 10.87 -8.44
N ASN A 85 4.58 11.94 -9.24
CA ASN A 85 4.39 11.84 -10.68
C ASN A 85 5.58 11.15 -11.35
N ALA A 86 6.80 11.46 -10.91
CA ALA A 86 7.99 10.77 -11.38
C ALA A 86 7.95 9.27 -11.07
N LEU A 87 7.61 8.88 -9.83
CA LEU A 87 7.43 7.46 -9.49
C LEU A 87 6.45 6.76 -10.45
N ILE A 88 5.32 7.40 -10.75
CA ILE A 88 4.32 6.87 -11.68
C ILE A 88 4.88 6.79 -13.11
N ALA A 89 5.67 7.77 -13.55
CA ALA A 89 6.34 7.79 -14.86
C ALA A 89 7.41 6.69 -14.98
N HIS A 90 8.16 6.43 -13.90
CA HIS A 90 9.12 5.33 -13.77
C HIS A 90 8.46 3.94 -13.60
N GLY A 91 7.14 3.85 -13.73
CA GLY A 91 6.45 2.56 -13.77
C GLY A 91 5.87 2.09 -12.44
N LEU A 92 5.89 2.92 -11.38
CA LEU A 92 5.19 2.59 -10.13
C LEU A 92 3.72 2.27 -10.43
N SER A 93 3.33 1.05 -10.08
CA SER A 93 1.97 0.55 -10.26
C SER A 93 1.28 0.28 -8.93
N ALA A 94 -0.04 0.16 -8.96
CA ALA A 94 -0.80 -0.28 -7.80
C ALA A 94 -0.45 -1.72 -7.37
N ILE A 95 0.07 -2.54 -8.30
CA ILE A 95 0.58 -3.89 -8.01
C ILE A 95 1.82 -3.77 -7.12
N ASP A 96 2.76 -2.88 -7.43
CA ASP A 96 3.98 -2.67 -6.65
C ASP A 96 3.67 -2.22 -5.21
N LEU A 97 2.74 -1.27 -5.06
CA LEU A 97 2.28 -0.83 -3.75
C LEU A 97 1.64 -1.98 -2.96
N THR A 98 0.81 -2.78 -3.62
CA THR A 98 0.16 -3.94 -3.01
C THR A 98 1.19 -5.01 -2.61
N ARG A 99 2.18 -5.27 -3.47
CA ARG A 99 3.29 -6.19 -3.20
C ARG A 99 4.04 -5.75 -1.95
N CYS A 100 4.46 -4.48 -1.90
CA CYS A 100 5.14 -3.88 -0.76
C CYS A 100 4.36 -4.06 0.55
N TRP A 101 3.08 -3.67 0.56
CA TRP A 101 2.25 -3.79 1.76
C TRP A 101 2.05 -5.24 2.20
N MET A 102 1.86 -6.16 1.25
CA MET A 102 1.63 -7.57 1.56
C MET A 102 2.90 -8.32 1.96
N SER A 103 4.05 -8.00 1.33
CA SER A 103 5.34 -8.59 1.66
C SER A 103 5.80 -8.17 3.05
N TRP A 104 5.60 -6.89 3.40
CA TRP A 104 5.94 -6.37 4.71
C TRP A 104 4.86 -6.65 5.76
N ARG A 105 3.79 -7.35 5.37
CA ARG A 105 2.66 -7.73 6.25
C ARG A 105 2.10 -6.54 7.03
N ILE A 106 2.16 -5.36 6.44
CA ILE A 106 1.72 -4.13 7.09
C ILE A 106 0.21 -4.17 7.21
N GLN A 107 -0.28 -4.09 8.45
CA GLN A 107 -1.69 -3.91 8.69
C GLN A 107 -2.09 -2.44 8.50
N PRO A 108 -3.06 -2.13 7.62
CA PRO A 108 -3.45 -0.75 7.31
C PRO A 108 -3.78 0.10 8.55
N LEU A 109 -4.40 -0.52 9.56
CA LEU A 109 -4.90 0.14 10.77
C LEU A 109 -4.01 -0.07 12.01
N SER A 110 -2.81 -0.64 11.86
CA SER A 110 -1.89 -0.75 13.00
C SER A 110 -1.35 0.62 13.38
N LEU A 111 -1.22 0.87 14.68
CA LEU A 111 -0.47 2.00 15.20
C LEU A 111 1.02 1.80 14.83
N ARG A 112 1.67 2.87 14.38
CA ARG A 112 3.11 2.86 14.06
C ARG A 112 3.78 4.00 14.81
N ASN A 113 4.87 3.67 15.47
CA ASN A 113 5.79 4.59 16.13
C ASN A 113 6.83 5.16 15.16
N ARG A 114 6.99 4.55 13.98
CA ARG A 114 8.04 4.80 12.98
C ARG A 114 7.46 5.00 11.58
N LEU A 115 8.22 5.67 10.73
CA LEU A 115 7.86 5.87 9.32
C LEU A 115 8.12 4.59 8.52
N MET A 116 7.32 4.37 7.47
CA MET A 116 7.41 3.15 6.65
C MET A 116 8.78 2.91 6.02
N HIS A 117 9.49 3.98 5.64
CA HIS A 117 10.81 3.85 5.04
C HIS A 117 11.89 3.42 6.05
N GLU A 118 11.58 3.46 7.35
CA GLU A 118 12.49 2.99 8.40
C GLU A 118 12.37 1.48 8.62
N TYR A 119 11.40 0.80 7.97
CA TYR A 119 11.26 -0.65 8.02
C TYR A 119 12.59 -1.34 7.69
N THR A 120 13.03 -2.25 8.55
CA THR A 120 14.35 -2.88 8.41
C THR A 120 14.39 -3.97 7.35
N GLY A 121 13.25 -4.64 7.09
CA GLY A 121 13.20 -5.84 6.28
C GLY A 121 13.15 -7.13 7.10
N GLU A 122 13.47 -7.05 8.39
CA GLU A 122 13.55 -8.20 9.29
C GLU A 122 12.15 -8.68 9.75
N LEU A 123 12.01 -9.98 10.02
CA LEU A 123 10.74 -10.58 10.43
C LEU A 123 10.30 -10.12 11.83
N GLU A 124 11.27 -9.76 12.67
CA GLU A 124 11.10 -9.28 14.04
C GLU A 124 10.88 -7.76 14.13
N ASP A 125 10.86 -7.04 12.99
CA ASP A 125 10.60 -5.60 12.97
C ASP A 125 9.20 -5.29 13.52
N ASP A 126 9.07 -4.24 14.34
CA ASP A 126 7.83 -3.86 14.99
C ASP A 126 6.75 -3.34 14.02
N LEU A 127 7.15 -2.93 12.81
CA LEU A 127 6.23 -2.59 11.71
C LEU A 127 5.71 -3.84 10.99
N HIS A 128 6.31 -5.01 11.22
CA HIS A 128 5.93 -6.30 10.63
C HIS A 128 4.90 -7.03 11.52
N PHE A 129 3.72 -7.35 10.97
CA PHE A 129 2.64 -7.92 11.79
C PHE A 129 2.87 -9.38 12.23
N SER A 130 3.69 -10.14 11.51
CA SER A 130 3.82 -11.59 11.74
C SER A 130 5.24 -12.03 11.51
N ASP A 131 5.85 -12.68 12.50
CA ASP A 131 7.14 -13.38 12.43
C ASP A 131 7.24 -14.53 11.40
N LYS A 132 6.22 -14.71 10.54
CA LYS A 132 6.18 -15.77 9.53
C LYS A 132 6.49 -15.20 8.18
N GLU A 133 7.54 -15.75 7.57
CA GLU A 133 7.90 -15.45 6.20
C GLU A 133 6.74 -15.78 5.25
N LEU A 134 6.41 -14.83 4.37
CA LEU A 134 5.42 -15.02 3.32
C LEU A 134 6.13 -15.44 2.03
N SER A 135 5.98 -16.70 1.65
CA SER A 135 6.58 -17.21 0.41
C SER A 135 6.15 -16.38 -0.81
N SER A 136 7.04 -16.22 -1.80
CA SER A 136 6.73 -15.55 -3.06
C SER A 136 5.49 -16.12 -3.74
N SER A 137 5.28 -17.43 -3.68
CA SER A 137 4.10 -18.10 -4.23
C SER A 137 2.81 -17.66 -3.52
N ASP A 138 2.83 -17.57 -2.19
CA ASP A 138 1.65 -17.17 -1.42
C ASP A 138 1.38 -15.67 -1.51
N LEU A 139 2.42 -14.84 -1.59
CA LEU A 139 2.31 -13.43 -1.91
C LEU A 139 1.60 -13.22 -3.25
N MET A 140 2.06 -13.91 -4.30
CA MET A 140 1.44 -13.85 -5.64
C MET A 140 -0.03 -14.28 -5.62
N LYS A 141 -0.36 -15.35 -4.90
CA LYS A 141 -1.76 -15.79 -4.71
C LYS A 141 -2.60 -14.74 -3.97
N ALA A 142 -2.04 -14.11 -2.93
CA ALA A 142 -2.73 -13.08 -2.15
C ALA A 142 -3.01 -11.83 -2.98
N ILE A 143 -2.04 -11.37 -3.76
CA ILE A 143 -2.18 -10.21 -4.66
C ILE A 143 -3.20 -10.50 -5.75
N LYS A 144 -3.10 -11.67 -6.41
CA LYS A 144 -4.07 -12.10 -7.44
C LYS A 144 -5.50 -12.08 -6.90
N LYS A 145 -5.67 -12.53 -5.67
CA LYS A 145 -6.96 -12.56 -4.99
C LYS A 145 -7.50 -11.17 -4.64
N LEU A 146 -6.63 -10.20 -4.37
CA LEU A 146 -7.04 -8.81 -4.09
C LEU A 146 -7.37 -8.04 -5.35
N LEU A 147 -6.48 -8.12 -6.34
CA LEU A 147 -6.53 -7.28 -7.53
C LEU A 147 -7.33 -7.92 -8.66
N GLY A 148 -7.49 -9.25 -8.67
CA GLY A 148 -8.10 -9.94 -9.79
C GLY A 148 -7.34 -9.78 -11.11
N GLU A 149 -6.06 -9.40 -11.03
CA GLU A 149 -5.11 -9.28 -12.14
C GLU A 149 -4.54 -10.65 -12.53
N THR A 150 -3.97 -10.73 -13.74
CA THR A 150 -3.38 -11.97 -14.25
C THR A 150 -2.02 -12.24 -13.59
N ARG A 151 -1.56 -13.50 -13.62
CA ARG A 151 -0.29 -13.87 -12.97
C ARG A 151 0.88 -13.16 -13.63
N GLU A 152 0.82 -13.00 -14.94
CA GLU A 152 1.84 -12.38 -15.78
C GLU A 152 2.02 -10.92 -15.38
N LYS A 153 0.92 -10.18 -15.19
CA LYS A 153 0.96 -8.79 -14.71
C LYS A 153 1.49 -8.65 -13.30
N ILE A 154 1.15 -9.58 -12.41
CA ILE A 154 1.59 -9.52 -11.00
C ILE A 154 3.08 -9.88 -10.87
N ALA A 155 3.60 -10.69 -11.81
CA ALA A 155 5.00 -11.13 -11.81
C ALA A 155 5.95 -10.00 -12.20
N ILE A 156 5.48 -9.03 -12.99
CA ILE A 156 6.25 -7.84 -13.33
C ILE A 156 6.38 -6.98 -12.07
N VAL A 157 7.62 -6.74 -11.64
CA VAL A 157 7.94 -5.78 -10.58
C VAL A 157 8.33 -4.48 -11.26
N GLY A 158 7.54 -3.44 -11.05
CA GLY A 158 7.79 -2.11 -11.62
C GLY A 158 8.84 -1.36 -10.82
N PHE A 159 8.59 -1.16 -9.53
CA PHE A 159 9.45 -0.36 -8.66
C PHE A 159 9.69 -1.07 -7.31
N ALA A 160 10.95 -1.22 -6.91
CA ALA A 160 11.31 -1.83 -5.63
C ALA A 160 10.95 -0.88 -4.47
N PRO A 161 10.46 -1.40 -3.33
CA PRO A 161 10.03 -0.54 -2.24
C PRO A 161 11.24 0.09 -1.53
N PHE A 162 11.06 1.30 -1.00
CA PHE A 162 12.09 1.99 -0.22
C PHE A 162 11.99 1.66 1.27
N PHE A 163 13.08 1.18 1.85
CA PHE A 163 13.19 0.76 3.25
C PHE A 163 14.65 0.91 3.71
N ALA A 164 15.00 0.51 4.93
CA ALA A 164 16.35 0.67 5.45
C ALA A 164 17.44 0.03 4.55
N GLY A 165 17.16 -1.14 3.96
CA GLY A 165 18.08 -1.84 3.05
C GLY A 165 18.01 -1.39 1.58
N ASN A 166 17.04 -0.55 1.23
CA ASN A 166 16.95 0.11 -0.08
C ASN A 166 16.50 1.56 0.15
N PRO A 167 17.38 2.42 0.65
CA PRO A 167 17.01 3.78 1.02
C PRO A 167 16.54 4.57 -0.21
N THR A 168 15.70 5.58 0.03
CA THR A 168 15.39 6.55 -1.02
C THR A 168 16.70 7.19 -1.48
N PRO A 169 16.93 7.37 -2.79
CA PRO A 169 18.06 8.17 -3.25
C PRO A 169 17.95 9.56 -2.61
N GLU A 170 19.08 10.12 -2.18
CA GLU A 170 19.11 11.39 -1.46
C GLU A 170 18.26 12.47 -2.16
N GLU A 171 17.66 13.36 -1.37
CA GLU A 171 16.82 14.44 -1.89
C GLU A 171 17.53 15.31 -2.94
N ASN A 172 18.86 15.35 -2.87
CA ASN A 172 19.76 16.07 -3.77
C ASN A 172 20.03 15.34 -5.10
N ALA A 173 19.74 14.04 -5.18
CA ALA A 173 20.08 13.21 -6.34
C ALA A 173 19.18 13.48 -7.57
N GLN A 174 18.09 14.24 -7.42
CA GLN A 174 17.13 14.59 -8.50
C GLN A 174 16.75 13.42 -9.42
N TRP A 175 16.85 12.18 -8.93
CA TRP A 175 16.67 10.96 -9.72
C TRP A 175 15.28 10.93 -10.40
N TRP A 176 14.29 11.53 -9.75
CA TRP A 176 12.91 11.69 -10.22
C TRP A 176 12.78 12.66 -11.43
N LYS A 177 13.85 13.37 -11.82
CA LYS A 177 13.94 14.18 -13.03
C LYS A 177 14.58 13.45 -14.20
N THR A 178 15.09 12.23 -14.00
CA THR A 178 15.67 11.43 -15.08
C THR A 178 14.57 10.76 -15.90
N GLU A 179 14.81 10.50 -17.19
CA GLU A 179 13.82 9.82 -18.02
C GLU A 179 13.58 8.38 -17.55
N PRO A 180 12.33 7.87 -17.64
CA PRO A 180 12.00 6.53 -17.19
C PRO A 180 12.70 5.46 -18.01
N SER A 181 13.54 4.64 -17.37
CA SER A 181 14.12 3.45 -17.97
C SER A 181 13.06 2.41 -18.30
N THR A 182 13.15 1.77 -19.46
CA THR A 182 12.26 0.69 -19.89
C THR A 182 12.27 -0.45 -18.86
N PRO A 183 11.12 -0.90 -18.33
CA PRO A 183 11.09 -2.01 -17.38
C PRO A 183 11.67 -3.27 -18.04
N THR A 184 12.74 -3.80 -17.46
CA THR A 184 13.42 -4.99 -17.95
C THR A 184 12.80 -6.21 -17.26
N PRO A 185 12.33 -7.23 -18.02
CA PRO A 185 11.81 -8.45 -17.41
C PRO A 185 12.90 -9.16 -16.60
N PRO A 186 12.54 -9.85 -15.50
CA PRO A 186 13.50 -10.66 -14.75
C PRO A 186 14.09 -11.70 -15.70
N LYS A 187 15.42 -11.86 -15.66
CA LYS A 187 16.12 -12.93 -16.38
C LYS A 187 15.58 -14.25 -15.87
N ASP A 188 15.07 -15.08 -16.78
CA ASP A 188 14.67 -16.45 -16.49
C ASP A 188 15.87 -17.19 -15.90
N ASP A 189 15.88 -17.40 -14.59
CA ASP A 189 16.68 -18.47 -13.98
C ASP A 189 15.82 -19.74 -14.02
N MET A 190 15.61 -20.23 -15.24
CA MET A 190 15.16 -21.59 -15.49
C MET A 190 16.38 -22.50 -15.39
N THR A 191 16.67 -22.97 -14.18
CA THR A 191 17.34 -24.26 -14.00
C THR A 191 16.54 -25.12 -13.00
N LEU A 192 15.78 -26.04 -13.60
CA LEU A 192 15.16 -27.29 -13.09
C LEU A 192 14.35 -27.26 -11.78
#